data_AF-A0A831SYK1-F1
#
_entry.id   AF-A0A831SYK1-F1
#
_cell.length_a   1.000
_cell.length_b   1.000
_cell.length_c   1.000
_cell.angle_alpha   90.00
_cell.angle_beta   90.00
_cell.angle_gamma   90.00
#
_symmetry.space_group_name_H-M   'P 1'
#
loop_
_entity.id
_entity.type
_entity.pdbx_description
1 polymer ?
#
loop_
_entity_poly.entity_id
_entity_poly.type
_entity_poly.pdbx_seq_one_letter_code
_entity_poly.pdbx_strand_id
1 'polypeptide(L)'
;MSIQFGENPYKVLGIDQGAGEAEIKQAYFTLVRKHSPERDPEGFKRIRAAYEKLRAGKERAETDLFLIDDQAITLDPSSIRRLDVEPSPISIEMIKSDLIAFEAILLLDQLNARATSSDN
;
A
#
# COMPACT_ATOMS: atom_id res chain seq x y z
N MET A 1 -25.60 8.84 6.39
CA MET A 1 -24.58 8.42 7.36
C MET A 1 -23.33 9.26 7.10
N SER A 2 -22.98 10.15 8.03
CA SER A 2 -22.04 11.25 7.80
C SER A 2 -20.60 10.75 7.80
N ILE A 3 -19.91 10.86 6.66
CA ILE A 3 -18.46 10.67 6.62
C ILE A 3 -17.85 11.91 7.29
N GLN A 4 -17.40 11.75 8.53
CA GLN A 4 -16.66 12.80 9.22
C GLN A 4 -15.36 13.07 8.46
N PHE A 5 -15.30 14.20 7.76
CA PHE A 5 -14.07 14.79 7.24
C PHE A 5 -13.23 15.33 8.42
N GLY A 6 -12.75 14.40 9.26
CA GLY A 6 -11.70 14.67 10.22
C GLY A 6 -10.35 14.72 9.51
N GLU A 7 -9.44 15.54 10.05
CA GLU A 7 -8.02 15.70 9.67
C GLU A 7 -7.43 14.55 8.86
N ASN A 8 -6.72 14.91 7.78
CA ASN A 8 -6.04 13.96 6.91
C ASN A 8 -5.07 13.08 7.74
N PRO A 9 -5.30 11.77 7.84
CA PRO A 9 -4.55 10.90 8.74
C PRO A 9 -3.06 10.80 8.37
N TYR A 10 -2.72 10.94 7.09
CA TYR A 10 -1.33 11.01 6.62
C TYR A 10 -0.61 12.26 7.15
N LYS A 11 -1.32 13.41 7.16
CA LYS A 11 -0.78 14.65 7.74
C LYS A 11 -0.62 14.57 9.27
N VAL A 12 -1.54 13.89 9.96
CA VAL A 12 -1.46 13.68 11.42
C VAL A 12 -0.27 12.80 11.78
N LEU A 13 0.02 11.78 10.97
CA LEU A 13 1.19 10.91 11.15
C LEU A 13 2.48 11.51 10.56
N GLY A 14 2.40 12.58 9.77
CA GLY A 14 3.54 13.24 9.15
C GLY A 14 4.20 12.43 8.03
N ILE A 15 3.42 11.62 7.32
CA ILE A 15 3.87 10.69 6.27
C ILE A 15 3.22 11.03 4.93
N ASP A 16 3.79 10.52 3.84
CA ASP A 16 3.23 10.66 2.50
C ASP A 16 1.95 9.83 2.33
N GLN A 17 1.08 10.22 1.39
CA GLN A 17 -0.12 9.45 1.03
C GLN A 17 0.21 8.09 0.40
N GLY A 18 1.39 7.97 -0.24
CA GLY A 18 1.92 6.71 -0.76
C GLY A 18 2.66 5.85 0.27
N ALA A 19 2.70 6.26 1.55
CA ALA A 19 3.49 5.58 2.56
C ALA A 19 3.03 4.14 2.80
N GLY A 20 4.00 3.21 2.85
CA GLY A 20 3.75 1.80 3.08
C GLY A 20 3.34 1.50 4.53
N GLU A 21 2.87 0.28 4.80
CA GLU A 21 2.45 -0.12 6.15
C GLU A 21 3.58 -0.02 7.18
N ALA A 22 4.81 -0.35 6.77
CA ALA A 22 5.99 -0.22 7.62
C ALA A 22 6.22 1.24 8.06
N GLU A 23 6.09 2.19 7.13
CA GLU A 23 6.23 3.63 7.42
C GLU A 23 5.09 4.14 8.30
N ILE A 24 3.84 3.71 8.06
CA ILE A 24 2.69 4.05 8.89
C ILE A 24 2.89 3.58 10.34
N LYS A 25 3.36 2.33 10.53
CA LYS A 25 3.67 1.78 11.86
C LYS A 25 4.83 2.52 12.52
N GLN A 26 5.90 2.79 11.78
CA GLN A 26 7.08 3.48 12.30
C GLN A 26 6.76 4.91 12.75
N ALA A 27 5.99 5.65 11.95
CA ALA A 27 5.50 6.98 12.29
C ALA A 27 4.61 6.96 13.54
N TYR A 28 3.69 6.00 13.63
CA TYR A 28 2.85 5.80 14.81
C TYR A 28 3.68 5.56 16.08
N PHE A 29 4.63 4.61 16.07
CA PHE A 29 5.48 4.34 17.25
C PHE A 29 6.33 5.54 17.65
N THR A 30 6.85 6.29 16.67
CA THR A 30 7.63 7.50 16.92
C THR A 30 6.78 8.58 17.59
N LEU A 31 5.57 8.80 17.08
CA LEU A 31 4.63 9.78 17.63
C LEU A 31 4.05 9.37 18.97
N VAL A 32 3.80 8.08 19.22
CA VAL A 32 3.35 7.58 20.54
C VAL A 32 4.44 7.72 21.61
N ARG A 33 5.71 7.51 21.25
CA ARG A 33 6.83 7.79 22.16
C ARG A 33 6.94 9.28 22.49
N LYS A 34 6.65 10.15 21.52
CA LYS A 34 6.69 11.61 21.70
C LYS A 34 5.47 12.16 22.45
N HIS A 35 4.29 11.62 22.16
CA HIS A 35 2.99 11.94 22.76
C HIS A 35 2.52 10.76 23.59
N SER A 36 3.26 10.47 24.67
CA SER A 36 2.90 9.40 25.59
C SER A 36 1.53 9.68 26.22
N PRO A 37 0.71 8.64 26.47
CA PRO A 37 -0.65 8.81 26.99
C PRO A 37 -0.69 9.51 28.35
N GLU A 38 0.41 9.48 29.10
CA GLU A 38 0.57 10.18 30.38
C GLU A 38 0.88 11.68 30.25
N ARG A 39 1.57 12.10 29.17
CA ARG A 39 1.95 13.50 28.94
C ARG A 39 0.95 14.26 28.08
N ASP A 40 0.39 13.60 27.06
CA ASP A 40 -0.52 14.23 26.10
C ASP A 40 -1.60 13.23 25.65
N PRO A 41 -2.64 13.01 26.47
CA PRO A 41 -3.71 12.08 26.14
C PRO A 41 -4.53 12.53 24.92
N GLU A 42 -4.63 13.82 24.64
CA GLU A 42 -5.37 14.34 23.48
C GLU A 42 -4.58 14.16 22.18
N GLY A 43 -3.26 14.40 22.20
CA GLY A 43 -2.38 14.08 21.08
C GLY A 43 -2.35 12.57 20.78
N PHE A 44 -2.27 11.74 21.82
CA PHE A 44 -2.32 10.28 21.67
C PHE A 44 -3.63 9.81 21.01
N LYS A 45 -4.79 10.36 21.43
CA LYS A 45 -6.08 10.03 20.79
C LYS A 45 -6.09 10.39 19.31
N ARG A 46 -5.56 11.56 18.91
CA ARG A 46 -5.48 11.97 17.50
C ARG A 46 -4.59 11.04 16.67
N ILE A 47 -3.40 10.73 17.18
CA ILE A 47 -2.44 9.82 16.52
C ILE A 47 -3.05 8.43 16.35
N ARG A 48 -3.69 7.90 17.41
CA ARG A 48 -4.35 6.60 17.37
C ARG A 48 -5.52 6.58 16.39
N ALA A 49 -6.36 7.60 16.37
CA ALA A 49 -7.47 7.71 15.43
C ALA A 49 -7.00 7.79 13.97
N ALA A 50 -5.89 8.46 13.70
CA ALA A 50 -5.30 8.53 12.36
C ALA A 50 -4.76 7.17 11.90
N TYR A 51 -4.03 6.46 12.77
CA TYR A 51 -3.51 5.12 12.49
C TYR A 51 -4.64 4.10 12.22
N GLU A 52 -5.67 4.07 13.07
CA GLU A 52 -6.82 3.16 12.91
C GLU A 52 -7.57 3.43 11.59
N LYS A 53 -7.72 4.69 11.17
CA LYS A 53 -8.35 5.03 9.88
C LYS A 53 -7.56 4.48 8.68
N LEU A 54 -6.24 4.63 8.68
CA LEU A 54 -5.38 4.11 7.61
C LEU A 54 -5.37 2.58 7.59
N ARG A 55 -5.30 1.97 8.78
CA ARG A 55 -5.32 0.52 8.94
C ARG A 55 -6.65 -0.09 8.50
N ALA A 56 -7.78 0.44 8.94
CA ALA A 56 -9.10 -0.05 8.56
C ALA A 56 -9.40 0.18 7.07
N GLY A 57 -8.91 1.27 6.48
CA GLY A 57 -9.01 1.51 5.04
C GLY A 57 -8.20 0.49 4.23
N LYS A 58 -6.99 0.16 4.69
CA LYS A 58 -6.14 -0.87 4.08
C LYS A 58 -6.71 -2.28 4.25
N GLU A 59 -7.12 -2.65 5.47
CA GLU A 59 -7.74 -3.95 5.73
C GLU A 59 -9.03 -4.11 4.92
N ARG A 60 -9.82 -3.03 4.75
CA ARG A 60 -10.96 -3.05 3.81
C ARG A 60 -10.52 -3.19 2.37
N ALA A 61 -9.55 -2.43 1.88
CA ALA A 61 -9.09 -2.53 0.50
C ALA A 61 -8.49 -3.92 0.19
N GLU A 62 -7.74 -4.50 1.11
CA GLU A 62 -7.21 -5.86 0.99
C GLU A 62 -8.31 -6.91 1.08
N THR A 63 -9.26 -6.74 1.99
CA THR A 63 -10.44 -7.62 2.09
C THR A 63 -11.32 -7.51 0.85
N ASP A 64 -11.56 -6.31 0.32
CA ASP A 64 -12.32 -6.04 -0.89
C ASP A 64 -11.60 -6.60 -2.13
N LEU A 65 -10.27 -6.51 -2.18
CA LEU A 65 -9.44 -7.12 -3.23
C LEU A 65 -9.45 -8.66 -3.15
N PHE A 66 -9.44 -9.21 -1.93
CA PHE A 66 -9.51 -10.65 -1.66
C PHE A 66 -10.94 -11.21 -1.84
N LEU A 67 -11.96 -10.38 -1.62
CA LEU A 67 -13.38 -10.62 -1.90
C LEU A 67 -13.75 -10.29 -3.35
N ILE A 68 -12.77 -9.95 -4.21
CA ILE A 68 -12.91 -10.25 -5.64
C ILE A 68 -12.96 -11.76 -5.71
N ASP A 69 -14.17 -12.25 -5.48
CA ASP A 69 -14.53 -13.64 -5.54
C ASP A 69 -14.16 -14.09 -6.96
N ASP A 70 -13.58 -15.28 -7.07
CA ASP A 70 -13.35 -15.99 -8.34
C ASP A 70 -14.69 -16.41 -8.97
N GLN A 71 -15.77 -15.64 -8.70
CA GLN A 71 -16.95 -15.59 -9.53
C GLN A 71 -16.42 -15.19 -10.89
N ALA A 72 -16.24 -16.22 -11.73
CA ALA A 72 -15.97 -16.06 -13.13
C ALA A 72 -16.73 -14.83 -13.59
N ILE A 73 -16.01 -13.74 -13.86
CA ILE A 73 -16.61 -12.56 -14.44
C ILE A 73 -17.35 -13.15 -15.62
N THR A 74 -18.69 -13.08 -15.61
CA THR A 74 -19.47 -13.44 -16.78
C THR A 74 -19.23 -12.30 -17.74
N LEU A 75 -18.03 -12.30 -18.31
CA LEU A 75 -17.62 -11.47 -19.41
C LEU A 75 -18.53 -11.93 -20.52
N ASP A 76 -19.65 -11.24 -20.69
CA ASP A 76 -20.40 -11.31 -21.92
C ASP A 76 -19.40 -10.97 -23.02
N PRO A 77 -19.05 -11.91 -23.91
CA PRO A 77 -18.04 -11.66 -24.95
C PRO A 77 -18.43 -10.48 -25.85
N SER A 78 -19.72 -10.14 -25.91
CA SER A 78 -20.21 -8.96 -26.65
C SER A 78 -19.92 -7.63 -25.94
N SER A 79 -19.63 -7.66 -24.63
CA SER A 79 -19.17 -6.51 -23.85
C SER A 79 -17.66 -6.26 -23.98
N ILE A 80 -16.89 -7.24 -24.45
CA ILE A 80 -15.49 -7.05 -24.83
C ILE A 80 -15.46 -6.22 -26.11
N ARG A 81 -15.36 -4.90 -25.95
CA ARG A 81 -15.02 -4.00 -27.05
C ARG A 81 -13.56 -4.25 -27.40
N ARG A 82 -13.29 -4.72 -28.62
CA ARG A 82 -11.97 -4.50 -29.20
C ARG A 82 -11.79 -3.00 -29.24
N LEU A 83 -10.92 -2.46 -28.39
CA LEU A 83 -10.31 -1.20 -28.70
C LEU A 83 -9.53 -1.46 -29.99
N ASP A 84 -9.88 -0.80 -31.08
CA ASP A 84 -9.13 -0.82 -32.36
C ASP A 84 -7.76 -0.12 -32.22
N VAL A 85 -7.20 -0.18 -31.02
CA VAL A 85 -5.84 0.21 -30.71
C VAL A 85 -5.00 -0.98 -31.08
N GLU A 86 -4.42 -0.94 -32.28
CA GLU A 86 -3.33 -1.84 -32.65
C GLU A 86 -2.27 -1.75 -31.55
N PRO A 87 -2.04 -2.83 -30.77
CA PRO A 87 -1.04 -2.78 -29.72
C PRO A 87 0.31 -2.48 -30.36
N SER A 88 1.06 -1.57 -29.76
CA SER A 88 2.43 -1.30 -30.21
C SER A 88 3.20 -2.62 -30.31
N PRO A 89 3.90 -2.89 -31.42
CA PRO A 89 4.61 -4.15 -31.59
C PRO A 89 5.60 -4.36 -30.44
N ILE A 90 5.50 -5.52 -29.80
CA ILE A 90 6.43 -5.89 -28.73
C ILE A 90 7.82 -6.05 -29.35
N SER A 91 8.75 -5.18 -28.96
CA SER A 91 10.13 -5.24 -29.43
C SER A 91 10.98 -6.14 -28.53
N ILE A 92 12.03 -6.75 -29.10
CA ILE A 92 12.99 -7.55 -28.33
C ILE A 92 13.65 -6.71 -27.22
N GLU A 93 13.88 -5.42 -27.48
CA GLU A 93 14.48 -4.50 -26.50
C GLU A 93 13.55 -4.25 -25.30
N MET A 94 12.23 -4.16 -25.54
CA MET A 94 11.24 -4.06 -24.46
C MET A 94 11.24 -5.32 -23.60
N ILE A 95 11.25 -6.50 -24.23
CA ILE A 95 11.32 -7.80 -23.53
C ILE A 95 12.60 -7.89 -22.69
N LYS A 96 13.75 -7.50 -23.25
CA LYS A 96 15.03 -7.50 -22.50
C LYS A 96 14.99 -6.53 -21.32
N SER A 97 14.46 -5.33 -21.52
CA SER A 97 14.32 -4.33 -20.46
C SER A 97 13.45 -4.86 -19.30
N ASP A 98 12.32 -5.48 -19.62
CA ASP A 98 11.42 -6.07 -18.62
C ASP A 98 12.08 -7.24 -17.89
N LEU A 99 12.86 -8.06 -18.60
CA LEU A 99 13.61 -9.18 -18.02
C LEU A 99 14.71 -8.69 -17.06
N ILE A 100 15.44 -7.63 -17.42
CA ILE A 100 16.45 -7.01 -16.56
C ILE A 100 15.80 -6.39 -15.32
N ALA A 101 14.66 -5.70 -15.48
CA ALA A 101 13.92 -5.14 -14.36
C ALA A 101 13.47 -6.25 -13.40
N PHE A 102 12.99 -7.37 -13.94
CA PHE A 102 12.61 -8.55 -13.15
C PHE A 102 13.79 -9.15 -12.39
N GLU A 103 14.95 -9.31 -13.05
CA GLU A 103 16.18 -9.81 -12.42
C GLU A 103 16.67 -8.88 -11.30
N ALA A 104 16.62 -7.57 -11.52
CA ALA A 104 17.00 -6.56 -10.52
C ALA A 104 16.10 -6.61 -9.28
N ILE A 105 14.78 -6.75 -9.47
CA ILE A 105 13.82 -6.90 -8.37
C ILE A 105 14.14 -8.16 -7.55
N LEU A 106 14.39 -9.28 -8.23
CA LEU A 106 14.73 -10.55 -7.57
C LEU A 106 16.04 -10.45 -6.77
N LEU A 107 17.05 -9.77 -7.31
CA LEU A 107 18.33 -9.56 -6.62
C LEU A 107 18.18 -8.66 -5.39
N LEU A 108 17.39 -7.59 -5.49
CA LEU A 108 17.10 -6.71 -4.35
C LEU A 108 16.42 -7.47 -3.22
N ASP A 109 15.47 -8.36 -3.54
CA ASP A 109 14.80 -9.19 -2.55
C ASP A 109 15.78 -10.16 -1.85
N GLN A 110 16.67 -10.80 -2.62
CA GLN A 110 17.72 -11.67 -2.05
C GLN A 110 18.70 -10.91 -1.13
N LEU A 111 19.07 -9.67 -1.50
CA LEU A 111 19.93 -8.83 -0.67
C LEU A 111 19.23 -8.39 0.61
N ASN A 112 17.95 -8.02 0.52
CA ASN A 112 17.14 -7.66 1.67
C ASN A 112 16.97 -8.84 2.63
N ALA A 113 16.72 -10.04 2.11
CA ALA A 113 16.65 -11.27 2.90
C ALA A 113 17.96 -11.57 3.65
N ARG A 114 19.13 -11.38 3.02
CA ARG A 114 20.44 -11.55 3.66
C ARG A 114 20.73 -10.48 4.72
N ALA A 115 20.35 -9.23 4.47
CA ALA A 115 20.51 -8.15 5.44
C ALA A 115 19.71 -8.43 6.72
N THR A 116 18.48 -8.96 6.58
CA THR A 116 17.65 -9.34 7.74
C THR A 116 18.14 -10.58 8.49
N SER A 117 18.98 -11.43 7.88
CA SER A 117 19.54 -12.62 8.53
C SER A 117 20.88 -12.40 9.25
N SER A 118 21.55 -11.25 9.03
CA SER A 118 22.84 -10.93 9.68
C SER A 118 22.68 -10.20 11.02
N ASP A 119 21.48 -9.75 11.35
CA ASP A 119 21.16 -9.01 12.58
C ASP A 119 20.50 -9.88 13.68
N ASN A 120 20.56 -11.21 13.56
CA ASN A 120 20.00 -12.15 14.55
C ASN A 120 20.99 -13.25 14.96
#